data_AF-A0A2V6U0S0-F1
#
_entry.id   AF-A0A2V6U0S0-F1
#
_cell.length_a   1.000
_cell.length_b   1.000
_cell.length_c   1.000
_cell.angle_alpha   90.00
_cell.angle_beta   90.00
_cell.angle_gamma   90.00
#
_symmetry.space_group_name_H-M   'P 1'
#
loop_
_entity.id
_entity.type
_entity.pdbx_description
1 polymer ?
#
loop_
_entity_poly.entity_id
_entity_poly.type
_entity_poly.pdbx_seq_one_letter_code
_entity_poly.pdbx_strand_id
1 'polypeptide(L)'
;MKPFVINRYGRIVFPFNFFPELDFSTFQTLDQFAAVIKRDFEEKAPTEIDILARVESRGYKGRFDLLRDLALHLFWVNRYAMTMYEKRPTRWRDVARHRDDLFLPVFAVRDGTETTTAIESAYRALPATWDEGTEDKICRVLLDLFRHKKGAGAELPAIKPTVGELLARPKSLTYHLLAHNPDYPGYGHDDIIEFAHAVPELEALMRQAMVLHNQYRWDRAKTRLTEVGQLHDDDFVVVFHPRNDDVMHFIRRVKGVQRVRPRRSAPAPSCRPLRPYAPVDVRARFTVMPRIEAVAVYKGERPCTNDDLVRNAAYCWSPMTVEEIRHKTGIEQRLYTELDLDQMALLAAQRALEKSGRRAEEIGAVLFCSCTSVKMMPSLATWLSGQLGMFQTHASCDIVAACAGLPYGLSEAVRLLQEVERPVLVVCGEKFSDKIGTVRTSLLQTYASGPMSEVDSIIWPNPDFDNNITVYGPEVRALVKRYLGQMLDELRALPHPDGAAGASLLDAIDLIVPHQANKTMVVNIAKEAGVAAERLYFNIERVGNTSSASIPIALHDAVREGVIDRPLRVFAPGFGAGAVGGYAVLRVDPAVVA
;
A
#
# COMPACT_ATOMS: atom_id res chain seq x y z
N MET A 1 -7.77 11.22 7.44
CA MET A 1 -6.40 11.77 7.59
C MET A 1 -5.84 12.16 6.21
N LYS A 2 -4.87 13.09 6.08
CA LYS A 2 -4.07 13.22 4.82
C LYS A 2 -3.27 11.91 4.64
N PRO A 3 -3.03 11.41 3.40
CA PRO A 3 -2.22 10.21 3.20
C PRO A 3 -0.79 10.37 3.70
N PHE A 4 -0.16 11.52 3.39
CA PHE A 4 1.13 11.92 3.95
C PHE A 4 1.12 13.41 4.32
N VAL A 5 2.09 13.81 5.14
CA VAL A 5 2.39 15.21 5.46
C VAL A 5 3.88 15.45 5.25
N ILE A 6 4.27 16.71 5.08
CA ILE A 6 5.67 17.14 5.14
C ILE A 6 5.88 17.77 6.53
N ASN A 7 6.81 17.22 7.32
CA ASN A 7 7.10 17.74 8.65
C ASN A 7 8.00 19.00 8.59
N ARG A 8 8.27 19.65 9.72
CA ARG A 8 9.07 20.89 9.79
C ARG A 8 10.52 20.75 9.33
N TYR A 9 11.00 19.52 9.14
CA TYR A 9 12.32 19.20 8.60
C TYR A 9 12.30 18.89 7.09
N GLY A 10 11.16 19.09 6.42
CA GLY A 10 10.99 18.81 4.99
C GLY A 10 10.84 17.32 4.64
N ARG A 11 10.73 16.43 5.63
CA ARG A 11 10.62 14.98 5.42
C ARG A 11 9.18 14.55 5.23
N ILE A 12 8.96 13.53 4.40
CA ILE A 12 7.66 12.87 4.28
C ILE A 12 7.38 12.08 5.55
N VAL A 13 6.18 12.24 6.12
CA VAL A 13 5.66 11.42 7.20
C VAL A 13 4.30 10.84 6.79
N PHE A 14 4.02 9.58 7.14
CA PHE A 14 2.76 8.88 6.88
C PHE A 14 1.97 8.72 8.20
N PRO A 15 1.08 9.64 8.59
CA PRO A 15 0.51 9.64 9.95
C PRO A 15 -0.30 8.39 10.29
N PHE A 16 -0.92 7.74 9.30
CA PHE A 16 -1.68 6.49 9.48
C PHE A 16 -0.82 5.30 9.98
N ASN A 17 0.50 5.35 9.82
CA ASN A 17 1.44 4.35 10.36
C ASN A 17 1.60 4.46 11.88
N PHE A 18 1.23 5.60 12.48
CA PHE A 18 1.31 5.86 13.92
C PHE A 18 -0.08 5.96 14.56
N PHE A 19 -1.08 6.37 13.77
CA PHE A 19 -2.48 6.51 14.18
C PHE A 19 -3.39 5.65 13.28
N PRO A 20 -3.55 4.34 13.56
CA PRO A 20 -4.36 3.46 12.71
C PRO A 20 -5.87 3.80 12.75
N GLU A 21 -6.46 3.97 11.57
CA GLU A 21 -7.89 4.20 11.31
C GLU A 21 -8.40 3.14 10.32
N LEU A 22 -8.81 1.96 10.80
CA LEU A 22 -9.35 0.91 9.93
C LEU A 22 -10.81 1.18 9.56
N ASP A 23 -11.19 0.95 8.29
CA ASP A 23 -12.58 1.01 7.83
C ASP A 23 -13.37 -0.23 8.29
N PHE A 24 -13.97 -0.12 9.48
CA PHE A 24 -14.84 -1.13 10.06
C PHE A 24 -16.18 -1.29 9.33
N SER A 25 -16.55 -0.45 8.36
CA SER A 25 -17.75 -0.68 7.53
C SER A 25 -17.60 -1.95 6.68
N THR A 26 -16.36 -2.25 6.24
CA THR A 26 -16.05 -3.38 5.36
C THR A 26 -16.21 -4.75 6.04
N PHE A 27 -15.85 -4.89 7.32
CA PHE A 27 -15.82 -6.18 8.02
C PHE A 27 -17.21 -6.66 8.44
N GLN A 28 -17.55 -7.91 8.08
CA GLN A 28 -18.84 -8.54 8.45
C GLN A 28 -18.69 -9.60 9.55
N THR A 29 -17.51 -10.22 9.69
CA THR A 29 -17.24 -11.25 10.72
C THR A 29 -15.94 -10.97 11.47
N LEU A 30 -15.77 -11.63 12.63
CA LEU A 30 -14.49 -11.63 13.35
C LEU A 30 -13.37 -12.24 12.52
N ASP A 31 -13.63 -13.28 11.73
CA ASP A 31 -12.61 -13.94 10.91
C ASP A 31 -12.08 -13.02 9.81
N GLN A 32 -12.94 -12.18 9.21
CA GLN A 32 -12.52 -11.17 8.24
C GLN A 32 -11.64 -10.11 8.90
N PHE A 33 -12.03 -9.62 10.07
CA PHE A 33 -11.23 -8.66 10.83
C PHE A 33 -9.91 -9.27 11.32
N ALA A 34 -9.92 -10.51 11.84
CA ALA A 34 -8.74 -11.22 12.29
C ALA A 34 -7.79 -11.59 11.14
N ALA A 35 -8.32 -11.98 9.97
CA ALA A 35 -7.53 -12.21 8.76
C ALA A 35 -6.88 -10.91 8.25
N VAL A 36 -7.58 -9.78 8.35
CA VAL A 36 -7.00 -8.46 8.07
C VAL A 36 -5.92 -8.12 9.10
N ILE A 37 -6.20 -8.22 10.41
CA ILE A 37 -5.21 -8.00 11.47
C ILE A 37 -3.98 -8.91 11.30
N LYS A 38 -4.15 -10.16 10.87
CA LYS A 38 -3.07 -11.11 10.59
C LYS A 38 -2.26 -10.76 9.33
N ARG A 39 -2.93 -10.42 8.24
CA ARG A 39 -2.33 -10.03 6.95
C ARG A 39 -1.52 -8.75 7.09
N ASP A 40 -2.07 -7.80 7.83
CA ASP A 40 -1.58 -6.44 7.91
C ASP A 40 -0.54 -6.30 9.03
N PHE A 41 -0.83 -6.77 10.24
CA PHE A 41 0.00 -6.54 11.43
C PHE A 41 0.96 -7.70 11.74
N GLU A 42 1.25 -8.50 10.71
CA GLU A 42 2.15 -9.65 10.62
C GLU A 42 1.85 -10.87 11.52
N GLU A 43 1.94 -12.08 10.95
CA GLU A 43 1.77 -13.37 11.66
C GLU A 43 2.94 -13.70 12.62
N LYS A 44 4.01 -12.91 12.60
CA LYS A 44 5.31 -13.21 13.22
C LYS A 44 5.81 -12.19 14.25
N ALA A 45 4.93 -11.37 14.81
CA ALA A 45 5.29 -10.57 15.99
C ALA A 45 5.76 -11.52 17.12
N PRO A 46 7.00 -11.40 17.63
CA PRO A 46 7.58 -12.39 18.53
C PRO A 46 6.80 -12.44 19.85
N THR A 47 6.58 -13.65 20.35
CA THR A 47 5.96 -13.82 21.67
C THR A 47 6.97 -13.51 22.77
N GLU A 48 6.46 -13.35 23.99
CA GLU A 48 7.29 -13.23 25.19
C GLU A 48 8.24 -14.43 25.39
N ILE A 49 7.84 -15.61 24.92
CA ILE A 49 8.65 -16.83 24.97
C ILE A 49 9.76 -16.77 23.91
N ASP A 50 9.47 -16.29 22.70
CA ASP A 50 10.46 -16.15 21.63
C ASP A 50 11.54 -15.12 21.98
N ILE A 51 11.14 -13.98 22.59
CA ILE A 51 12.07 -12.95 23.06
C ILE A 51 12.98 -13.51 24.17
N LEU A 52 12.42 -14.24 25.14
CA LEU A 52 13.20 -14.90 26.20
C LEU A 52 14.17 -15.94 25.62
N ALA A 53 13.71 -16.86 24.79
CA ALA A 53 14.56 -17.88 24.17
C ALA A 53 15.69 -17.25 23.33
N ARG A 54 15.41 -16.11 22.66
CA ARG A 54 16.41 -15.35 21.89
C ARG A 54 17.38 -14.55 22.78
N VAL A 55 16.95 -14.11 23.97
CA VAL A 55 17.82 -13.55 25.02
C VAL A 55 18.75 -14.63 25.60
N GLU A 56 18.21 -15.78 26.00
CA GLU A 56 18.94 -16.89 26.62
C GLU A 56 19.99 -17.49 25.67
N SER A 57 19.62 -17.69 24.40
CA SER A 57 20.54 -18.14 23.34
C SER A 57 21.49 -17.05 22.81
N ARG A 58 21.41 -15.81 23.34
CA ARG A 58 22.19 -14.64 22.91
C ARG A 58 22.04 -14.32 21.40
N GLY A 59 20.87 -14.59 20.83
CA GLY A 59 20.53 -14.37 19.41
C GLY A 59 20.28 -12.91 19.00
N TYR A 60 20.63 -11.94 19.86
CA TYR A 60 20.52 -10.50 19.64
C TYR A 60 21.91 -9.91 19.37
N LYS A 61 22.08 -9.15 18.26
CA LYS A 61 23.38 -8.59 17.87
C LYS A 61 23.71 -7.26 18.57
N GLY A 62 22.68 -6.49 18.89
CA GLY A 62 22.76 -5.19 19.55
C GLY A 62 21.40 -4.80 20.13
N ARG A 63 21.37 -3.73 20.92
CA ARG A 63 20.17 -3.26 21.64
C ARG A 63 18.95 -3.03 20.74
N PHE A 64 19.12 -2.51 19.51
CA PHE A 64 18.00 -2.22 18.60
C PHE A 64 17.17 -3.46 18.25
N ASP A 65 17.80 -4.60 17.94
CA ASP A 65 17.05 -5.82 17.58
C ASP A 65 16.11 -6.24 18.72
N LEU A 66 16.57 -6.13 19.98
CA LEU A 66 15.78 -6.45 21.16
C LEU A 66 14.66 -5.43 21.39
N LEU A 67 14.94 -4.13 21.22
CA LEU A 67 13.94 -3.08 21.36
C LEU A 67 12.85 -3.14 20.27
N ARG A 68 13.22 -3.47 19.03
CA ARG A 68 12.27 -3.71 17.94
C ARG A 68 11.35 -4.89 18.26
N ASP A 69 11.93 -6.04 18.60
CA ASP A 69 11.16 -7.25 18.92
C ASP A 69 10.20 -7.00 20.12
N LEU A 70 10.67 -6.27 21.14
CA LEU A 70 9.89 -5.83 22.29
C LEU A 70 8.73 -4.88 21.91
N ALA A 71 8.98 -3.92 21.01
CA ALA A 71 7.94 -3.02 20.49
C ALA A 71 6.88 -3.76 19.66
N LEU A 72 7.31 -4.68 18.79
CA LEU A 72 6.41 -5.55 18.01
C LEU A 72 5.52 -6.40 18.92
N HIS A 73 6.07 -6.99 19.98
CA HIS A 73 5.30 -7.72 21.00
C HIS A 73 4.28 -6.83 21.71
N LEU A 74 4.70 -5.66 22.21
CA LEU A 74 3.86 -4.70 22.93
C LEU A 74 2.74 -4.14 22.05
N PHE A 75 3.01 -3.95 20.76
CA PHE A 75 2.00 -3.64 19.78
C PHE A 75 1.03 -4.82 19.58
N TRP A 76 1.53 -6.03 19.36
CA TRP A 76 0.70 -7.19 19.04
C TRP A 76 -0.32 -7.50 20.16
N VAL A 77 0.06 -7.35 21.44
CA VAL A 77 -0.90 -7.49 22.56
C VAL A 77 -1.91 -6.34 22.65
N ASN A 78 -1.66 -5.20 22.00
CA ASN A 78 -2.57 -4.06 21.92
C ASN A 78 -3.35 -3.95 20.60
N ARG A 79 -3.04 -4.75 19.56
CA ARG A 79 -3.54 -4.60 18.17
C ARG A 79 -5.05 -4.33 18.03
N TYR A 80 -5.90 -5.08 18.74
CA TYR A 80 -7.36 -4.87 18.74
C TYR A 80 -7.78 -3.65 19.57
N ALA A 81 -7.11 -3.37 20.69
CA ALA A 81 -7.40 -2.21 21.51
C ALA A 81 -7.08 -0.92 20.75
N MET A 82 -5.93 -0.85 20.09
CA MET A 82 -5.47 0.31 19.32
C MET A 82 -6.32 0.64 18.09
N THR A 83 -6.92 -0.38 17.46
CA THR A 83 -7.72 -0.20 16.24
C THR A 83 -9.20 0.04 16.52
N MET A 84 -9.77 -0.58 17.56
CA MET A 84 -11.20 -0.48 17.86
C MET A 84 -11.53 0.58 18.93
N TYR A 85 -10.66 0.79 19.92
CA TYR A 85 -11.04 1.46 21.17
C TYR A 85 -10.15 2.67 21.51
N GLU A 86 -10.74 3.57 22.30
CA GLU A 86 -10.07 4.58 23.11
C GLU A 86 -10.20 4.17 24.59
N LYS A 87 -9.11 4.28 25.37
CA LYS A 87 -9.06 3.83 26.77
C LYS A 87 -9.17 5.05 27.69
N ARG A 88 -10.26 5.15 28.46
CA ARG A 88 -10.52 6.28 29.36
C ARG A 88 -10.54 5.83 30.83
N PRO A 89 -9.64 6.36 31.69
CA PRO A 89 -9.82 6.29 33.14
C PRO A 89 -11.15 6.94 33.55
N THR A 90 -11.94 6.27 34.38
CA THR A 90 -13.27 6.73 34.83
C THR A 90 -13.54 6.24 36.24
N ARG A 91 -14.14 7.07 37.11
CA ARG A 91 -14.58 6.63 38.45
C ARG A 91 -15.74 5.66 38.32
N TRP A 92 -15.78 4.64 39.17
CA TRP A 92 -16.76 3.57 39.07
C TRP A 92 -18.22 4.03 39.24
N ARG A 93 -18.46 5.09 40.03
CA ARG A 93 -19.76 5.78 40.15
C ARG A 93 -20.27 6.37 38.82
N ASP A 94 -19.35 6.80 37.95
CA ASP A 94 -19.66 7.51 36.70
C ASP A 94 -19.77 6.57 35.49
N VAL A 95 -19.47 5.28 35.65
CA VAL A 95 -19.56 4.28 34.58
C VAL A 95 -21.02 3.86 34.39
N ALA A 96 -21.62 4.22 33.25
CA ALA A 96 -23.01 3.89 32.93
C ALA A 96 -23.24 2.38 32.72
N ARG A 97 -23.71 1.70 33.78
CA ARG A 97 -23.78 0.23 33.93
C ARG A 97 -24.75 -0.49 32.95
N HIS A 98 -25.62 0.25 32.26
CA HIS A 98 -26.66 -0.29 31.37
C HIS A 98 -26.44 0.00 29.86
N ARG A 99 -25.34 0.63 29.48
CA ARG A 99 -25.03 0.94 28.06
C ARG A 99 -24.47 -0.27 27.30
N ASP A 100 -24.85 -0.44 26.03
CA ASP A 100 -24.34 -1.49 25.15
C ASP A 100 -23.03 -1.13 24.42
N ASP A 101 -22.61 0.14 24.52
CA ASP A 101 -21.47 0.74 23.83
C ASP A 101 -20.31 1.13 24.77
N LEU A 102 -20.40 0.80 26.06
CA LEU A 102 -19.30 0.93 27.03
C LEU A 102 -18.76 -0.46 27.39
N PHE A 103 -17.45 -0.62 27.29
CA PHE A 103 -16.78 -1.91 27.43
C PHE A 103 -15.71 -1.90 28.52
N LEU A 104 -15.39 -3.07 29.07
CA LEU A 104 -14.32 -3.26 30.05
C LEU A 104 -13.36 -4.36 29.61
N PRO A 105 -12.04 -4.20 29.84
CA PRO A 105 -11.07 -5.24 29.59
C PRO A 105 -11.21 -6.36 30.64
N VAL A 106 -10.96 -7.61 30.20
CA VAL A 106 -10.93 -8.80 31.05
C VAL A 106 -9.52 -9.38 31.04
N PHE A 107 -9.04 -9.79 32.20
CA PHE A 107 -7.70 -10.36 32.37
C PHE A 107 -7.74 -11.76 33.00
N ALA A 108 -6.81 -12.61 32.57
CA ALA A 108 -6.43 -13.81 33.31
C ALA A 108 -5.31 -13.48 34.31
N VAL A 109 -5.29 -14.17 35.45
CA VAL A 109 -4.17 -14.10 36.41
C VAL A 109 -2.95 -14.78 35.80
N ARG A 110 -1.82 -14.08 35.79
CA ARG A 110 -0.50 -14.63 35.44
C ARG A 110 0.56 -13.77 36.13
N ASP A 111 1.59 -14.39 36.69
CA ASP A 111 2.84 -13.68 37.05
C ASP A 111 3.73 -13.52 35.81
N GLY A 112 4.67 -12.58 35.87
CA GLY A 112 5.58 -12.21 34.79
C GLY A 112 6.71 -11.28 35.24
N THR A 113 6.99 -11.23 36.54
CA THR A 113 8.03 -10.38 37.12
C THR A 113 9.44 -10.81 36.70
N GLU A 114 9.73 -12.12 36.70
CA GLU A 114 11.04 -12.69 36.33
C GLU A 114 11.46 -12.33 34.90
N THR A 115 10.54 -12.45 33.93
CA THR A 115 10.76 -12.17 32.51
C THR A 115 11.28 -10.76 32.23
N THR A 116 10.77 -9.77 32.98
CA THR A 116 11.17 -8.37 32.78
C THR A 116 12.64 -8.17 33.17
N THR A 117 13.07 -8.77 34.27
CA THR A 117 14.45 -8.68 34.78
C THR A 117 15.46 -9.32 33.81
N ALA A 118 15.08 -10.45 33.19
CA ALA A 118 15.91 -11.09 32.17
C ALA A 118 16.13 -10.19 30.93
N ILE A 119 15.07 -9.59 30.40
CA ILE A 119 15.13 -8.68 29.24
C ILE A 119 15.93 -7.41 29.58
N GLU A 120 15.73 -6.82 30.76
CA GLU A 120 16.46 -5.63 31.20
C GLU A 120 17.95 -5.90 31.43
N SER A 121 18.31 -7.08 31.96
CA SER A 121 19.70 -7.51 32.09
C SER A 121 20.36 -7.75 30.72
N ALA A 122 19.64 -8.40 29.80
CA ALA A 122 20.11 -8.63 28.44
C ALA A 122 20.34 -7.33 27.67
N TYR A 123 19.43 -6.36 27.79
CA TYR A 123 19.58 -5.02 27.21
C TYR A 123 20.88 -4.34 27.67
N ARG A 124 21.17 -4.35 28.98
CA ARG A 124 22.38 -3.76 29.56
C ARG A 124 23.67 -4.48 29.13
N ALA A 125 23.58 -5.77 28.78
CA ALA A 125 24.70 -6.57 28.29
C ALA A 125 24.92 -6.45 26.76
N LEU A 126 23.96 -5.91 26.00
CA LEU A 126 24.07 -5.69 24.57
C LEU A 126 24.77 -4.34 24.26
N PRO A 127 25.61 -4.28 23.21
CA PRO A 127 26.15 -3.02 22.74
C PRO A 127 25.04 -2.12 22.17
N ALA A 128 25.23 -0.80 22.31
CA ALA A 128 24.44 0.18 21.57
C ALA A 128 24.61 -0.04 20.06
N THR A 129 23.54 0.16 19.30
CA THR A 129 23.51 -0.18 17.87
C THR A 129 23.90 1.02 17.01
N TRP A 130 23.40 2.20 17.36
CA TRP A 130 23.78 3.47 16.73
C TRP A 130 23.82 4.67 17.69
N ASP A 131 22.85 4.80 18.61
CA ASP A 131 22.82 5.91 19.58
C ASP A 131 22.29 5.43 20.93
N GLU A 132 23.20 5.38 21.92
CA GLU A 132 22.89 4.94 23.28
C GLU A 132 21.84 5.82 23.96
N GLY A 133 21.84 7.14 23.71
CA GLY A 133 20.90 8.06 24.36
C GLY A 133 19.45 7.84 23.93
N THR A 134 19.21 7.65 22.63
CA THR A 134 17.89 7.33 22.07
C THR A 134 17.48 5.90 22.36
N GLU A 135 18.41 4.93 22.27
CA GLU A 135 18.15 3.53 22.62
C GLU A 135 17.72 3.40 24.11
N ASP A 136 18.40 4.07 25.04
CA ASP A 136 18.03 4.07 26.46
C ASP A 136 16.68 4.78 26.73
N LYS A 137 16.35 5.83 25.96
CA LYS A 137 15.05 6.49 26.03
C LYS A 137 13.92 5.57 25.57
N ILE A 138 14.11 4.87 24.44
CA ILE A 138 13.17 3.87 23.91
C ILE A 138 13.03 2.72 24.92
N CYS A 139 14.15 2.17 25.39
CA CYS A 139 14.20 1.08 26.35
C CYS A 139 13.41 1.37 27.62
N ARG A 140 13.59 2.57 28.20
CA ARG A 140 12.88 3.00 29.40
C ARG A 140 11.36 3.05 29.21
N VAL A 141 10.87 3.44 28.03
CA VAL A 141 9.44 3.47 27.70
C VAL A 141 8.91 2.04 27.48
N LEU A 142 9.59 1.22 26.69
CA LEU A 142 9.14 -0.13 26.35
C LEU A 142 9.20 -1.09 27.56
N LEU A 143 10.27 -1.04 28.37
CA LEU A 143 10.37 -1.86 29.59
C LEU A 143 9.32 -1.47 30.62
N ASP A 144 9.00 -0.20 30.80
CA ASP A 144 7.95 0.23 31.75
C ASP A 144 6.55 -0.23 31.31
N LEU A 145 6.27 -0.23 30.00
CA LEU A 145 5.06 -0.82 29.44
C LEU A 145 5.02 -2.35 29.63
N PHE A 146 6.14 -3.04 29.38
CA PHE A 146 6.24 -4.49 29.47
C PHE A 146 6.15 -4.99 30.92
N ARG A 147 6.82 -4.32 31.87
CA ARG A 147 6.81 -4.63 33.30
C ARG A 147 5.40 -4.59 33.90
N HIS A 148 4.57 -3.67 33.40
CA HIS A 148 3.25 -3.41 33.96
C HIS A 148 2.08 -3.97 33.15
N LYS A 149 2.32 -4.59 31.98
CA LYS A 149 1.28 -5.30 31.22
C LYS A 149 0.58 -6.32 32.12
N LYS A 150 -0.75 -6.44 31.99
CA LYS A 150 -1.54 -7.46 32.70
C LYS A 150 -2.22 -8.38 31.68
N GLY A 151 -2.17 -9.70 31.93
CA GLY A 151 -2.87 -10.71 31.13
C GLY A 151 -2.27 -11.06 29.75
N ALA A 152 -0.96 -10.87 29.51
CA ALA A 152 -0.29 -11.13 28.23
C ALA A 152 -0.10 -12.64 27.87
N GLY A 153 -1.12 -13.47 28.13
CA GLY A 153 -1.06 -14.92 27.87
C GLY A 153 -2.42 -15.63 27.76
N ALA A 154 -3.53 -14.90 27.84
CA ALA A 154 -4.85 -15.43 27.47
C ALA A 154 -5.19 -15.03 26.03
N GLU A 155 -6.22 -15.64 25.46
CA GLU A 155 -6.83 -15.09 24.25
C GLU A 155 -7.22 -13.63 24.47
N LEU A 156 -6.80 -12.75 23.57
CA LEU A 156 -7.15 -11.33 23.59
C LEU A 156 -8.32 -11.14 22.62
N PRO A 157 -9.60 -11.26 23.05
CA PRO A 157 -10.72 -11.16 22.13
C PRO A 157 -10.76 -9.75 21.53
N ALA A 158 -11.10 -9.68 20.23
CA ALA A 158 -11.26 -8.40 19.54
C ALA A 158 -12.34 -7.54 20.22
N ILE A 159 -13.53 -8.11 20.37
CA ILE A 159 -14.65 -7.50 21.07
C ILE A 159 -14.51 -7.76 22.57
N LYS A 160 -14.57 -6.70 23.37
CA LYS A 160 -14.63 -6.78 24.83
C LYS A 160 -16.09 -6.96 25.31
N PRO A 161 -16.34 -7.48 26.52
CA PRO A 161 -17.68 -7.45 27.10
C PRO A 161 -18.10 -6.03 27.47
N THR A 162 -19.41 -5.76 27.43
CA THR A 162 -19.96 -4.50 27.96
C THR A 162 -19.86 -4.45 29.47
N VAL A 163 -20.04 -3.26 30.07
CA VAL A 163 -20.10 -3.11 31.53
C VAL A 163 -21.17 -4.04 32.15
N GLY A 164 -22.36 -4.12 31.53
CA GLY A 164 -23.45 -4.99 31.98
C GLY A 164 -23.15 -6.49 31.82
N GLU A 165 -22.55 -6.90 30.70
CA GLU A 165 -22.10 -8.29 30.48
C GLU A 165 -21.04 -8.73 31.50
N LEU A 166 -20.18 -7.81 31.93
CA LEU A 166 -19.12 -8.09 32.90
C LEU A 166 -19.62 -8.07 34.35
N LEU A 167 -20.58 -7.20 34.68
CA LEU A 167 -21.27 -7.19 35.97
C LEU A 167 -22.02 -8.49 36.26
N ALA A 168 -22.57 -9.14 35.22
CA ALA A 168 -23.16 -10.49 35.34
C ALA A 168 -22.12 -11.60 35.67
N ARG A 169 -20.83 -11.27 35.72
CA ARG A 169 -19.71 -12.18 36.01
C ARG A 169 -18.76 -11.54 37.03
N PRO A 170 -19.19 -11.29 38.29
CA PRO A 170 -18.50 -10.38 39.22
C PRO A 170 -17.04 -10.75 39.53
N LYS A 171 -16.66 -12.04 39.44
CA LYS A 171 -15.27 -12.50 39.60
C LYS A 171 -14.33 -12.20 38.43
N SER A 172 -14.83 -11.57 37.36
CA SER A 172 -13.99 -11.19 36.22
C SER A 172 -13.04 -10.06 36.61
N LEU A 173 -11.77 -10.18 36.23
CA LEU A 173 -10.75 -9.20 36.59
C LEU A 173 -10.69 -8.05 35.59
N THR A 174 -10.69 -6.82 36.10
CA THR A 174 -10.45 -5.59 35.31
C THR A 174 -9.39 -4.70 35.97
N TYR A 175 -9.04 -3.58 35.34
CA TYR A 175 -8.10 -2.60 35.91
C TYR A 175 -8.73 -1.80 37.04
N HIS A 176 -8.00 -1.68 38.16
CA HIS A 176 -8.23 -0.68 39.21
C HIS A 176 -6.97 0.18 39.33
N LEU A 177 -7.11 1.48 39.08
CA LEU A 177 -6.05 2.48 39.21
C LEU A 177 -6.06 3.03 40.64
N LEU A 178 -4.99 2.74 41.39
CA LEU A 178 -4.81 3.18 42.79
C LEU A 178 -4.58 4.70 42.91
N ALA A 179 -4.25 5.35 41.78
CA ALA A 179 -4.19 6.79 41.64
C ALA A 179 -4.56 7.15 40.19
N HIS A 180 -5.34 8.21 40.01
CA HIS A 180 -5.59 8.81 38.71
C HIS A 180 -5.11 10.26 38.71
N ASN A 181 -4.28 10.60 37.73
CA ASN A 181 -3.92 11.97 37.40
C ASN A 181 -4.45 12.26 35.98
N PRO A 182 -5.36 13.24 35.79
CA PRO A 182 -5.82 13.62 34.45
C PRO A 182 -4.67 14.20 33.61
N ASP A 183 -3.73 14.89 34.25
CA ASP A 183 -2.55 15.51 33.64
C ASP A 183 -1.38 14.52 33.49
N TYR A 184 -1.65 13.21 33.45
CA TYR A 184 -0.59 12.21 33.26
C TYR A 184 0.08 12.39 31.88
N PRO A 185 1.42 12.47 31.82
CA PRO A 185 2.13 12.82 30.60
C PRO A 185 1.89 11.79 29.48
N GLY A 186 1.79 12.32 28.26
CA GLY A 186 1.70 11.56 27.03
C GLY A 186 2.21 12.42 25.87
N TYR A 187 2.36 11.80 24.71
CA TYR A 187 2.89 12.45 23.52
C TYR A 187 1.73 12.97 22.65
N GLY A 188 1.79 14.22 22.21
CA GLY A 188 0.85 14.80 21.26
C GLY A 188 0.97 14.22 19.85
N HIS A 189 0.17 14.75 18.93
CA HIS A 189 0.32 14.42 17.50
C HIS A 189 1.70 14.87 17.00
N ASP A 190 2.05 16.13 17.28
CA ASP A 190 3.28 16.77 16.83
C ASP A 190 4.52 16.14 17.45
N ASP A 191 4.47 15.70 18.73
CA ASP A 191 5.57 14.95 19.36
C ASP A 191 5.95 13.68 18.59
N ILE A 192 5.01 13.08 17.85
CA ILE A 192 5.20 11.86 17.07
C ILE A 192 5.57 12.20 15.62
N ILE A 193 4.82 13.08 14.96
CA ILE A 193 5.06 13.45 13.54
C ILE A 193 6.35 14.26 13.39
N GLU A 194 6.60 15.20 14.29
CA GLU A 194 7.77 16.09 14.31
C GLU A 194 8.95 15.50 15.11
N PHE A 195 8.88 14.25 15.57
CA PHE A 195 10.09 13.55 16.00
C PHE A 195 10.99 13.33 14.79
N ALA A 196 12.28 13.62 14.93
CA ALA A 196 13.27 13.41 13.88
C ALA A 196 14.57 12.90 14.50
N HIS A 197 15.23 11.97 13.81
CA HIS A 197 16.53 11.44 14.21
C HIS A 197 17.48 11.38 13.01
N ALA A 198 18.77 11.12 13.24
CA ALA A 198 19.71 10.86 12.16
C ALA A 198 19.40 9.48 11.53
N VAL A 199 19.47 8.43 12.35
CA VAL A 199 19.20 7.03 11.98
C VAL A 199 17.68 6.81 11.74
N PRO A 200 17.26 6.32 10.55
CA PRO A 200 15.87 6.02 10.22
C PRO A 200 15.16 5.10 11.23
N GLU A 201 15.82 4.01 11.61
CA GLU A 201 15.28 2.93 12.43
C GLU A 201 14.93 3.40 13.85
N LEU A 202 15.76 4.27 14.43
CA LEU A 202 15.51 4.90 15.73
C LEU A 202 14.45 6.02 15.65
N GLU A 203 14.29 6.69 14.49
CA GLU A 203 13.19 7.61 14.26
C GLU A 203 11.84 6.88 14.34
N ALA A 204 11.71 5.77 13.59
CA ALA A 204 10.51 4.94 13.59
C ALA A 204 10.25 4.29 14.96
N LEU A 205 11.27 3.68 15.58
CA LEU A 205 11.10 2.96 16.84
C LEU A 205 10.76 3.90 18.01
N MET A 206 11.30 5.12 18.06
CA MET A 206 10.87 6.11 19.04
C MET A 206 9.43 6.57 18.81
N ARG A 207 9.02 6.82 17.55
CA ARG A 207 7.61 7.12 17.22
C ARG A 207 6.67 6.00 17.70
N GLN A 208 7.03 4.74 17.46
CA GLN A 208 6.28 3.58 17.96
C GLN A 208 6.23 3.54 19.50
N ALA A 209 7.34 3.77 20.19
CA ALA A 209 7.39 3.80 21.66
C ALA A 209 6.45 4.87 22.25
N MET A 210 6.36 6.04 21.61
CA MET A 210 5.43 7.12 22.01
C MET A 210 3.96 6.74 21.79
N VAL A 211 3.64 6.14 20.64
CA VAL A 211 2.30 5.59 20.34
C VAL A 211 1.88 4.51 21.34
N LEU A 212 2.82 3.65 21.75
CA LEU A 212 2.60 2.58 22.73
C LEU A 212 2.47 3.13 24.16
N HIS A 213 3.25 4.15 24.56
CA HIS A 213 3.08 4.85 25.84
C HIS A 213 1.69 5.46 25.97
N ASN A 214 1.19 6.07 24.90
CA ASN A 214 -0.15 6.66 24.83
C ASN A 214 -1.29 5.63 24.96
N GLN A 215 -1.01 4.32 24.85
CA GLN A 215 -2.00 3.27 25.16
C GLN A 215 -2.25 3.09 26.66
N TYR A 216 -1.51 3.80 27.52
CA TYR A 216 -1.55 3.67 28.98
C TYR A 216 -1.24 5.04 29.64
N ARG A 217 -2.07 6.07 29.38
CA ARG A 217 -1.93 7.42 29.96
C ARG A 217 -2.40 7.49 31.43
N TRP A 218 -1.74 6.71 32.28
CA TRP A 218 -1.90 6.71 33.73
C TRP A 218 -0.67 6.05 34.37
N ASP A 219 -0.51 6.17 35.70
CA ASP A 219 0.59 5.51 36.39
C ASP A 219 0.39 3.98 36.40
N ARG A 220 1.25 3.30 35.63
CA ARG A 220 1.24 1.86 35.42
C ARG A 220 1.76 1.08 36.64
N ALA A 221 2.60 1.67 37.48
CA ALA A 221 3.01 1.11 38.77
C ALA A 221 1.91 1.23 39.84
N LYS A 222 1.01 2.21 39.70
CA LYS A 222 -0.22 2.36 40.52
C LYS A 222 -1.44 1.63 39.92
N THR A 223 -1.23 0.61 39.09
CA THR A 223 -2.30 -0.18 38.47
C THR A 223 -2.33 -1.62 39.01
N ARG A 224 -3.47 -2.05 39.57
CA ARG A 224 -3.72 -3.45 39.96
C ARG A 224 -4.88 -4.07 39.15
N LEU A 225 -5.01 -5.39 39.24
CA LEU A 225 -6.24 -6.09 38.87
C LEU A 225 -7.16 -6.20 40.09
N THR A 226 -8.46 -6.19 39.87
CA THR A 226 -9.48 -6.51 40.90
C THR A 226 -10.70 -7.16 40.25
N GLU A 227 -11.48 -7.91 41.04
CA GLU A 227 -12.78 -8.44 40.63
C GLU A 227 -13.78 -7.29 40.46
N VAL A 228 -14.56 -7.29 39.37
CA VAL A 228 -15.57 -6.25 39.11
C VAL A 228 -16.64 -6.16 40.22
N GLY A 229 -16.92 -7.27 40.91
CA GLY A 229 -17.79 -7.30 42.10
C GLY A 229 -17.19 -6.70 43.37
N GLN A 230 -15.91 -6.33 43.37
CA GLN A 230 -15.20 -5.70 44.50
C GLN A 230 -14.92 -4.20 44.27
N LEU A 231 -15.41 -3.61 43.17
CA LEU A 231 -15.21 -2.20 42.85
C LEU A 231 -16.10 -1.29 43.69
N HIS A 232 -15.50 -0.31 44.36
CA HIS A 232 -16.20 0.75 45.10
C HIS A 232 -16.38 2.01 44.23
N ASP A 233 -17.36 2.85 44.56
CA ASP A 233 -17.79 3.97 43.70
C ASP A 233 -16.69 5.03 43.40
N ASP A 234 -15.65 5.15 44.22
CA ASP A 234 -14.50 6.03 43.98
C ASP A 234 -13.29 5.35 43.33
N ASP A 235 -13.35 4.04 43.09
CA ASP A 235 -12.31 3.32 42.35
C ASP A 235 -12.24 3.83 40.90
N PHE A 236 -11.04 4.05 40.38
CA PHE A 236 -10.86 4.36 38.97
C PHE A 236 -10.64 3.08 38.15
N VAL A 237 -11.48 2.86 37.15
CA VAL A 237 -11.35 1.78 36.15
C VAL A 237 -10.96 2.35 34.78
N VAL A 238 -10.55 1.49 33.85
CA VAL A 238 -10.26 1.89 32.47
C VAL A 238 -11.39 1.40 31.56
N VAL A 239 -12.31 2.30 31.20
CA VAL A 239 -13.40 2.04 30.26
C VAL A 239 -12.87 2.09 28.83
N PHE A 240 -13.31 1.14 28.01
CA PHE A 240 -12.99 1.06 26.59
C PHE A 240 -14.17 1.63 25.80
N HIS A 241 -13.98 2.80 25.20
CA HIS A 241 -14.94 3.45 24.32
C HIS A 241 -14.64 3.05 22.87
N PRO A 242 -15.63 2.74 22.02
CA PRO A 242 -15.44 2.63 20.58
C PRO A 242 -14.86 3.92 19.99
N ARG A 243 -13.94 3.80 19.03
CA ARG A 243 -13.32 4.96 18.35
C ARG A 243 -14.29 5.75 17.48
N ASN A 244 -15.28 5.08 16.88
CA ASN A 244 -16.29 5.67 16.00
C ASN A 244 -17.51 4.73 15.90
N ASP A 245 -18.56 5.20 15.21
CA ASP A 245 -19.79 4.44 15.02
C ASP A 245 -19.59 3.18 14.15
N ASP A 246 -18.62 3.16 13.23
CA ASP A 246 -18.33 1.97 12.42
C ASP A 246 -17.79 0.80 13.25
N VAL A 247 -16.98 1.06 14.27
CA VAL A 247 -16.61 0.05 15.27
C VAL A 247 -17.85 -0.45 16.00
N MET A 248 -18.79 0.41 16.39
CA MET A 248 -20.04 -0.02 17.04
C MET A 248 -20.95 -0.81 16.12
N HIS A 249 -21.08 -0.41 14.85
CA HIS A 249 -21.82 -1.15 13.85
C HIS A 249 -21.18 -2.53 13.59
N PHE A 250 -19.84 -2.63 13.55
CA PHE A 250 -19.14 -3.91 13.48
C PHE A 250 -19.40 -4.78 14.71
N ILE A 251 -19.27 -4.24 15.93
CA ILE A 251 -19.56 -4.96 17.19
C ILE A 251 -21.00 -5.48 17.20
N ARG A 252 -21.97 -4.63 16.81
CA ARG A 252 -23.40 -5.01 16.72
C ARG A 252 -23.66 -6.05 15.62
N ARG A 253 -23.00 -5.96 14.45
CA ARG A 253 -23.07 -6.99 13.38
C ARG A 253 -22.54 -8.35 13.84
N VAL A 254 -21.47 -8.37 14.65
CA VAL A 254 -20.86 -9.60 15.16
C VAL A 254 -21.66 -10.22 16.33
N LYS A 255 -22.16 -9.39 17.26
CA LYS A 255 -22.96 -9.86 18.41
C LYS A 255 -24.40 -10.23 18.04
N GLY A 256 -24.96 -9.62 17.00
CA GLY A 256 -26.32 -9.88 16.53
C GLY A 256 -26.44 -11.15 15.70
N VAL A 257 -27.67 -11.51 15.33
CA VAL A 257 -27.93 -12.61 14.39
C VAL A 257 -27.37 -12.22 13.02
N GLN A 258 -26.31 -12.90 12.59
CA GLN A 258 -25.72 -12.66 11.27
C GLN A 258 -26.75 -12.95 10.17
N ARG A 259 -27.10 -11.92 9.39
CA ARG A 259 -27.85 -12.12 8.13
C ARG A 259 -26.93 -12.85 7.16
N VAL A 260 -27.19 -14.13 6.93
CA VAL A 260 -26.50 -14.95 5.93
C VAL A 260 -26.67 -14.30 4.57
N ARG A 261 -25.63 -13.59 4.10
CA ARG A 261 -25.56 -13.12 2.72
C ARG A 261 -25.55 -14.35 1.80
N PRO A 262 -26.21 -14.31 0.62
CA PRO A 262 -26.08 -15.39 -0.35
C PRO A 262 -24.61 -15.70 -0.60
N ARG A 263 -24.25 -17.00 -0.59
CA ARG A 263 -22.93 -17.44 -1.01
C ARG A 263 -22.68 -16.87 -2.41
N ARG A 264 -21.57 -16.15 -2.60
CA ARG A 264 -21.09 -15.85 -3.97
C ARG A 264 -20.97 -17.19 -4.69
N SER A 265 -21.49 -17.25 -5.92
CA SER A 265 -21.26 -18.38 -6.81
C SER A 265 -19.75 -18.62 -6.94
N ALA A 266 -19.33 -19.89 -6.95
CA ALA A 266 -17.96 -20.21 -7.32
C ALA A 266 -17.69 -19.69 -8.76
N PRO A 267 -16.47 -19.24 -9.07
CA PRO A 267 -16.08 -18.95 -10.45
C PRO A 267 -16.35 -20.16 -11.36
N ALA A 268 -16.76 -19.90 -12.60
CA ALA A 268 -16.78 -20.94 -13.62
C ALA A 268 -15.33 -21.40 -13.90
N PRO A 269 -15.09 -22.69 -14.20
CA PRO A 269 -13.76 -23.16 -14.54
C PRO A 269 -13.26 -22.49 -15.83
N SER A 270 -12.02 -22.01 -15.81
CA SER A 270 -11.40 -21.36 -16.97
C SER A 270 -11.35 -22.28 -18.18
N CYS A 271 -11.89 -21.81 -19.31
CA CYS A 271 -11.82 -22.48 -20.60
C CYS A 271 -10.91 -21.69 -21.56
N ARG A 272 -10.26 -22.40 -22.49
CA ARG A 272 -9.61 -21.75 -23.64
C ARG A 272 -10.68 -21.29 -24.63
N PRO A 273 -10.50 -20.14 -25.32
CA PRO A 273 -11.44 -19.72 -26.35
C PRO A 273 -11.45 -20.72 -27.52
N LEU A 274 -12.64 -21.00 -28.07
CA LEU A 274 -12.83 -21.94 -29.19
C LEU A 274 -11.99 -21.60 -30.43
N ARG A 275 -11.65 -20.32 -30.60
CA ARG A 275 -10.66 -19.81 -31.54
C ARG A 275 -9.79 -18.80 -30.78
N PRO A 276 -8.47 -18.99 -30.67
CA PRO A 276 -7.58 -17.97 -30.12
C PRO A 276 -7.70 -16.67 -30.91
N TYR A 277 -7.68 -15.53 -30.20
CA TYR A 277 -7.62 -14.22 -30.84
C TYR A 277 -6.17 -13.93 -31.20
N ALA A 278 -5.90 -13.72 -32.50
CA ALA A 278 -4.60 -13.31 -32.96
C ALA A 278 -4.32 -11.84 -32.61
N PRO A 279 -3.03 -11.44 -32.49
CA PRO A 279 -2.61 -10.05 -32.50
C PRO A 279 -3.27 -9.20 -33.58
N VAL A 280 -3.60 -7.95 -33.22
CA VAL A 280 -4.13 -6.97 -34.19
C VAL A 280 -2.95 -6.29 -34.86
N ASP A 281 -2.65 -6.69 -36.10
CA ASP A 281 -1.84 -5.85 -36.99
C ASP A 281 -2.70 -4.67 -37.45
N VAL A 282 -2.39 -3.49 -36.90
CA VAL A 282 -3.09 -2.25 -37.20
C VAL A 282 -2.84 -1.77 -38.62
N ARG A 283 -1.67 -2.03 -39.22
CA ARG A 283 -1.36 -1.68 -40.62
C ARG A 283 -2.14 -2.54 -41.61
N ALA A 284 -2.42 -3.79 -41.24
CA ALA A 284 -3.22 -4.70 -42.07
C ALA A 284 -4.74 -4.53 -41.88
N ARG A 285 -5.18 -4.02 -40.72
CA ARG A 285 -6.61 -3.97 -40.34
C ARG A 285 -7.30 -2.61 -40.54
N PHE A 286 -6.57 -1.51 -40.38
CA PHE A 286 -7.15 -0.18 -40.25
C PHE A 286 -6.69 0.76 -41.37
N THR A 287 -7.42 1.85 -41.59
CA THR A 287 -7.15 2.83 -42.65
C THR A 287 -6.53 4.11 -42.10
N VAL A 288 -7.05 4.62 -40.97
CA VAL A 288 -6.44 5.74 -40.25
C VAL A 288 -5.25 5.20 -39.46
N MET A 289 -4.04 5.42 -39.97
CA MET A 289 -2.80 4.99 -39.33
C MET A 289 -2.52 5.86 -38.08
N PRO A 290 -2.47 5.27 -36.87
CA PRO A 290 -2.11 6.01 -35.68
C PRO A 290 -0.64 6.43 -35.70
N ARG A 291 -0.36 7.60 -35.15
CA ARG A 291 0.97 8.06 -34.76
C ARG A 291 0.87 8.70 -33.38
N ILE A 292 1.94 8.60 -32.61
CA ILE A 292 2.13 9.42 -31.40
C ILE A 292 2.46 10.84 -31.90
N GLU A 293 1.74 11.86 -31.44
CA GLU A 293 2.04 13.26 -31.81
C GLU A 293 2.80 13.99 -30.71
N ALA A 294 2.56 13.66 -29.44
CA ALA A 294 3.35 14.19 -28.33
C ALA A 294 3.30 13.27 -27.10
N VAL A 295 4.42 13.23 -26.38
CA VAL A 295 4.56 12.60 -25.08
C VAL A 295 4.92 13.67 -24.05
N ALA A 296 4.08 13.83 -23.04
CA ALA A 296 4.35 14.70 -21.90
C ALA A 296 4.03 14.00 -20.59
N VAL A 297 4.90 14.22 -19.59
CA VAL A 297 4.81 13.59 -18.27
C VAL A 297 4.63 14.65 -17.17
N TYR A 298 3.86 14.30 -16.15
CA TYR A 298 3.96 14.90 -14.83
C TYR A 298 4.47 13.85 -13.82
N LYS A 299 5.47 14.21 -13.01
CA LYS A 299 5.99 13.38 -11.91
C LYS A 299 5.75 14.12 -10.61
N GLY A 300 5.52 13.37 -9.52
CA GLY A 300 5.41 13.98 -8.20
C GLY A 300 6.68 14.69 -7.75
N GLU A 301 6.51 15.85 -7.11
CA GLU A 301 7.58 16.75 -6.69
C GLU A 301 8.30 16.33 -5.40
N ARG A 302 7.77 15.35 -4.66
CA ARG A 302 8.32 14.86 -3.39
C ARG A 302 8.97 13.48 -3.58
N PRO A 303 10.31 13.36 -3.53
CA PRO A 303 10.96 12.06 -3.46
C PRO A 303 10.70 11.42 -2.08
N CYS A 304 10.29 10.16 -2.09
CA CYS A 304 10.22 9.28 -0.91
C CYS A 304 11.28 8.20 -1.08
N THR A 305 12.42 8.38 -0.43
CA THR A 305 13.53 7.43 -0.46
C THR A 305 13.21 6.17 0.34
N ASN A 306 14.02 5.13 0.19
CA ASN A 306 13.97 3.97 1.08
C ASN A 306 14.27 4.37 2.55
N ASP A 307 15.05 5.42 2.83
CA ASP A 307 15.24 5.96 4.18
C ASP A 307 13.98 6.63 4.73
N ASP A 308 13.26 7.43 3.91
CA ASP A 308 11.97 8.01 4.28
C ASP A 308 10.92 6.93 4.53
N LEU A 309 10.99 5.82 3.80
CA LEU A 309 10.21 4.63 4.12
C LEU A 309 10.61 4.11 5.52
N VAL A 310 11.88 3.77 5.78
CA VAL A 310 12.28 3.20 7.09
C VAL A 310 11.96 4.13 8.27
N ARG A 311 12.12 5.46 8.14
CA ARG A 311 11.69 6.48 9.14
C ARG A 311 10.21 6.40 9.49
N ASN A 312 9.39 5.97 8.53
CA ASN A 312 7.96 5.82 8.67
C ASN A 312 7.51 4.40 8.98
N ALA A 313 8.43 3.47 9.29
CA ALA A 313 8.09 2.10 9.59
C ALA A 313 7.12 2.01 10.76
N ALA A 314 5.92 1.47 10.49
CA ALA A 314 4.95 1.15 11.53
C ALA A 314 5.31 -0.17 12.22
N TYR A 315 4.60 -0.42 13.32
CA TYR A 315 4.53 -1.67 14.09
C TYR A 315 4.20 -2.96 13.28
N CYS A 316 3.90 -2.82 12.00
CA CYS A 316 3.45 -3.85 11.07
C CYS A 316 4.31 -3.94 9.82
N TRP A 317 5.38 -3.13 9.74
CA TRP A 317 6.19 -3.07 8.53
C TRP A 317 7.10 -4.28 8.39
N SER A 318 7.18 -4.79 7.15
CA SER A 318 8.18 -5.79 6.79
C SER A 318 9.58 -5.22 7.15
N PRO A 319 10.38 -5.93 7.97
CA PRO A 319 11.57 -5.38 8.63
C PRO A 319 12.79 -5.25 7.69
N MET A 320 12.54 -5.04 6.40
CA MET A 320 13.56 -4.91 5.38
C MET A 320 14.26 -3.55 5.47
N THR A 321 15.58 -3.62 5.54
CA THR A 321 16.49 -2.48 5.38
C THR A 321 16.36 -1.81 4.01
N VAL A 322 16.94 -0.61 3.89
CA VAL A 322 17.10 0.12 2.62
C VAL A 322 17.67 -0.77 1.50
N GLU A 323 18.67 -1.60 1.84
CA GLU A 323 19.32 -2.53 0.91
C GLU A 323 18.40 -3.67 0.49
N GLU A 324 17.68 -4.29 1.43
CA GLU A 324 16.74 -5.36 1.11
C GLU A 324 15.57 -4.88 0.25
N ILE A 325 15.07 -3.67 0.48
CA ILE A 325 14.08 -3.03 -0.41
C ILE A 325 14.68 -2.88 -1.81
N ARG A 326 15.89 -2.30 -1.92
CA ARG A 326 16.57 -2.10 -3.21
C ARG A 326 16.79 -3.42 -3.95
N HIS A 327 17.42 -4.40 -3.33
CA HIS A 327 17.72 -5.70 -3.95
C HIS A 327 16.45 -6.45 -4.38
N LYS A 328 15.40 -6.44 -3.55
CA LYS A 328 14.14 -7.17 -3.80
C LYS A 328 13.24 -6.51 -4.85
N THR A 329 13.34 -5.20 -5.06
CA THR A 329 12.41 -4.44 -5.92
C THR A 329 13.05 -3.74 -7.12
N GLY A 330 14.34 -3.39 -7.01
CA GLY A 330 15.01 -2.44 -7.88
C GLY A 330 14.64 -0.96 -7.63
N ILE A 331 14.02 -0.63 -6.49
CA ILE A 331 13.52 0.72 -6.18
C ILE A 331 14.36 1.35 -5.06
N GLU A 332 14.88 2.56 -5.31
CA GLU A 332 15.63 3.36 -4.33
C GLU A 332 14.77 4.52 -3.79
N GLN A 333 13.91 5.10 -4.63
CA GLN A 333 12.93 6.12 -4.25
C GLN A 333 11.64 6.03 -5.09
N ARG A 334 10.57 6.68 -4.60
CA ARG A 334 9.26 6.82 -5.25
C ARG A 334 8.87 8.30 -5.31
N LEU A 335 8.04 8.69 -6.26
CA LEU A 335 7.59 10.09 -6.40
C LEU A 335 6.15 10.29 -5.92
N TYR A 336 5.99 11.20 -4.97
CA TYR A 336 4.74 11.60 -4.32
C TYR A 336 4.41 13.07 -4.67
N THR A 337 3.14 13.43 -4.58
CA THR A 337 2.67 14.81 -4.81
C THR A 337 1.52 15.18 -3.88
N GLU A 338 1.44 16.45 -3.49
CA GLU A 338 0.28 16.97 -2.77
C GLU A 338 -0.89 17.34 -3.69
N LEU A 339 -0.71 17.38 -5.02
CA LEU A 339 -1.79 17.60 -5.99
C LEU A 339 -2.75 16.41 -6.08
N ASP A 340 -4.01 16.64 -6.44
CA ASP A 340 -4.91 15.53 -6.76
C ASP A 340 -4.66 14.95 -8.16
N LEU A 341 -5.09 13.70 -8.34
CA LEU A 341 -4.90 12.94 -9.58
C LEU A 341 -5.43 13.66 -10.84
N ASP A 342 -6.49 14.44 -10.68
CA ASP A 342 -7.11 15.18 -11.78
C ASP A 342 -6.24 16.38 -12.21
N GLN A 343 -5.68 17.13 -11.26
CA GLN A 343 -4.73 18.21 -11.50
C GLN A 343 -3.42 17.69 -12.09
N MET A 344 -2.91 16.54 -11.61
CA MET A 344 -1.76 15.86 -12.23
C MET A 344 -2.02 15.53 -13.71
N ALA A 345 -3.18 14.93 -13.99
CA ALA A 345 -3.60 14.55 -15.34
C ALA A 345 -3.78 15.76 -16.25
N LEU A 346 -4.36 16.86 -15.72
CA LEU A 346 -4.51 18.12 -16.44
C LEU A 346 -3.16 18.73 -16.82
N LEU A 347 -2.19 18.76 -15.90
CA LEU A 347 -0.84 19.27 -16.17
C LEU A 347 -0.09 18.44 -17.22
N ALA A 348 -0.28 17.11 -17.26
CA ALA A 348 0.27 16.27 -18.31
C ALA A 348 -0.44 16.49 -19.66
N ALA A 349 -1.78 16.56 -19.67
CA ALA A 349 -2.58 16.82 -20.87
C ALA A 349 -2.28 18.18 -21.51
N GLN A 350 -2.19 19.25 -20.72
CA GLN A 350 -1.85 20.59 -21.20
C GLN A 350 -0.46 20.61 -21.87
N ARG A 351 0.54 19.95 -21.27
CA ARG A 351 1.87 19.81 -21.86
C ARG A 351 1.89 18.96 -23.13
N ALA A 352 1.03 17.94 -23.24
CA ALA A 352 0.91 17.13 -24.45
C ALA A 352 0.31 17.93 -25.62
N LEU A 353 -0.71 18.76 -25.35
CA LEU A 353 -1.29 19.68 -26.33
C LEU A 353 -0.29 20.77 -26.76
N GLU A 354 0.39 21.40 -25.79
CA GLU A 354 1.46 22.38 -26.04
C GLU A 354 2.58 21.79 -26.91
N LYS A 355 3.06 20.59 -26.57
CA LYS A 355 4.14 19.90 -27.29
C LYS A 355 3.75 19.43 -28.70
N SER A 356 2.51 18.98 -28.91
CA SER A 356 1.99 18.61 -30.23
C SER A 356 1.57 19.82 -31.08
N GLY A 357 1.51 21.02 -30.50
CA GLY A 357 0.98 22.22 -31.14
C GLY A 357 -0.54 22.19 -31.35
N ARG A 358 -1.25 21.24 -30.73
CA ARG A 358 -2.69 21.01 -30.92
C ARG A 358 -3.54 21.89 -30.01
N ARG A 359 -4.61 22.44 -30.58
CA ARG A 359 -5.69 23.09 -29.82
C ARG A 359 -6.64 22.03 -29.26
N ALA A 360 -7.19 22.28 -28.08
CA ALA A 360 -8.11 21.36 -27.43
C ALA A 360 -9.35 21.02 -28.30
N GLU A 361 -9.81 21.97 -29.12
CA GLU A 361 -10.92 21.79 -30.06
C GLU A 361 -10.63 20.86 -31.26
N GLU A 362 -9.37 20.49 -31.52
CA GLU A 362 -8.99 19.53 -32.57
C GLU A 362 -9.16 18.07 -32.12
N ILE A 363 -9.07 17.83 -30.81
CA ILE A 363 -9.11 16.49 -30.22
C ILE A 363 -10.51 15.88 -30.40
N GLY A 364 -10.57 14.63 -30.86
CA GLY A 364 -11.82 13.90 -31.09
C GLY A 364 -12.37 13.20 -29.86
N ALA A 365 -11.48 12.65 -29.02
CA ALA A 365 -11.85 11.93 -27.80
C ALA A 365 -10.78 12.02 -26.71
N VAL A 366 -11.18 11.79 -25.46
CA VAL A 366 -10.30 11.74 -24.27
C VAL A 366 -10.51 10.41 -23.54
N LEU A 367 -9.42 9.68 -23.27
CA LEU A 367 -9.42 8.40 -22.55
C LEU A 367 -8.56 8.52 -21.30
N PHE A 368 -9.08 8.21 -20.11
CA PHE A 368 -8.29 8.26 -18.86
C PHE A 368 -8.06 6.86 -18.25
N CYS A 369 -6.81 6.39 -18.24
CA CYS A 369 -6.48 5.03 -17.84
C CYS A 369 -5.92 4.99 -16.40
N SER A 370 -6.73 4.51 -15.45
CA SER A 370 -6.42 4.56 -14.01
C SER A 370 -7.15 3.49 -13.22
N CYS A 371 -6.60 3.08 -12.07
CA CYS A 371 -7.37 2.41 -11.01
C CYS A 371 -7.34 3.16 -9.67
N THR A 372 -6.75 4.37 -9.64
CA THR A 372 -6.64 5.20 -8.42
C THR A 372 -7.60 6.39 -8.36
N SER A 373 -8.48 6.58 -9.35
CA SER A 373 -9.55 7.61 -9.27
C SER A 373 -10.38 7.51 -7.98
N VAL A 374 -10.86 8.66 -7.51
CA VAL A 374 -11.80 8.81 -6.38
C VAL A 374 -13.19 9.28 -6.83
N LYS A 375 -13.32 9.73 -8.08
CA LYS A 375 -14.60 10.20 -8.65
C LYS A 375 -15.34 9.01 -9.25
N MET A 376 -16.58 8.78 -8.83
CA MET A 376 -17.48 7.81 -9.46
C MET A 376 -18.19 8.40 -10.70
N MET A 377 -18.57 9.69 -10.61
CA MET A 377 -19.17 10.46 -11.69
C MET A 377 -18.96 11.96 -11.40
N PRO A 378 -18.66 12.82 -12.40
CA PRO A 378 -18.27 12.47 -13.78
C PRO A 378 -16.95 11.69 -13.82
N SER A 379 -16.67 11.07 -14.97
CA SER A 379 -15.35 10.45 -15.23
C SER A 379 -14.25 11.53 -15.25
N LEU A 380 -13.01 11.13 -14.98
CA LEU A 380 -11.88 12.06 -14.96
C LEU A 380 -11.53 12.52 -16.40
N ALA A 381 -11.70 11.67 -17.42
CA ALA A 381 -11.68 12.10 -18.83
C ALA A 381 -12.75 13.16 -19.15
N THR A 382 -14.02 12.97 -18.73
CA THR A 382 -15.07 14.01 -18.90
C THR A 382 -14.71 15.31 -18.18
N TRP A 383 -14.10 15.22 -17.01
CA TRP A 383 -13.61 16.40 -16.28
C TRP A 383 -12.45 17.08 -17.01
N LEU A 384 -11.49 16.33 -17.57
CA LEU A 384 -10.39 16.87 -18.38
C LEU A 384 -10.91 17.64 -19.60
N SER A 385 -11.86 17.08 -20.35
CA SER A 385 -12.49 17.76 -21.50
C SER A 385 -13.07 19.11 -21.08
N GLY A 386 -13.74 19.18 -19.92
CA GLY A 386 -14.22 20.45 -19.35
C GLY A 386 -13.10 21.43 -18.95
N GLN A 387 -12.02 20.95 -18.31
CA GLN A 387 -10.89 21.81 -17.91
C GLN A 387 -10.03 22.28 -19.09
N LEU A 388 -10.00 21.53 -20.20
CA LEU A 388 -9.31 21.88 -21.44
C LEU A 388 -10.17 22.79 -22.35
N GLY A 389 -11.38 23.17 -21.92
CA GLY A 389 -12.29 24.04 -22.68
C GLY A 389 -12.95 23.37 -23.89
N MET A 390 -13.00 22.03 -23.92
CA MET A 390 -13.48 21.27 -25.06
C MET A 390 -15.01 21.26 -25.10
N PHE A 391 -15.59 22.01 -26.04
CA PHE A 391 -17.04 22.11 -26.19
C PHE A 391 -17.71 20.80 -26.66
N GLN A 392 -16.96 19.93 -27.37
CA GLN A 392 -17.44 18.65 -27.87
C GLN A 392 -16.30 17.61 -27.92
N THR A 393 -16.62 16.37 -27.54
CA THR A 393 -15.86 15.15 -27.85
C THR A 393 -16.82 14.09 -28.37
N HIS A 394 -16.38 13.20 -29.25
CA HIS A 394 -17.08 11.95 -29.57
C HIS A 394 -17.18 11.03 -28.35
N ALA A 395 -16.07 10.89 -27.62
CA ALA A 395 -16.00 10.12 -26.37
C ALA A 395 -15.13 10.83 -25.32
N SER A 396 -15.56 10.78 -24.07
CA SER A 396 -14.76 11.11 -22.88
C SER A 396 -15.05 10.04 -21.83
N CYS A 397 -14.11 9.13 -21.55
CA CYS A 397 -14.34 8.02 -20.61
C CYS A 397 -13.08 7.49 -19.91
N ASP A 398 -13.29 6.81 -18.78
CA ASP A 398 -12.22 6.25 -17.95
C ASP A 398 -12.09 4.73 -18.17
N ILE A 399 -10.86 4.22 -18.26
CA ILE A 399 -10.53 2.81 -18.54
C ILE A 399 -9.80 2.21 -17.33
N VAL A 400 -10.48 1.30 -16.63
CA VAL A 400 -9.96 0.65 -15.41
C VAL A 400 -9.31 -0.70 -15.73
N ALA A 401 -8.07 -0.67 -16.21
CA ALA A 401 -7.24 -1.86 -16.48
C ALA A 401 -5.94 -1.91 -15.63
N ALA A 402 -5.90 -1.17 -14.52
CA ALA A 402 -4.78 -1.11 -13.57
C ALA A 402 -3.42 -0.93 -14.29
N CYS A 403 -2.42 -1.76 -13.99
CA CYS A 403 -1.09 -1.72 -14.59
C CYS A 403 -1.06 -2.03 -16.10
N ALA A 404 -2.12 -2.58 -16.68
CA ALA A 404 -2.31 -2.71 -18.13
C ALA A 404 -3.10 -1.51 -18.72
N GLY A 405 -3.33 -0.47 -17.92
CA GLY A 405 -4.08 0.74 -18.28
C GLY A 405 -3.56 1.42 -19.53
N LEU A 406 -2.22 1.53 -19.71
CA LEU A 406 -1.65 2.01 -20.95
C LEU A 406 -2.19 1.22 -22.14
N PRO A 407 -1.79 -0.05 -22.39
CA PRO A 407 -2.20 -0.77 -23.59
C PRO A 407 -3.72 -0.68 -23.86
N TYR A 408 -4.57 -0.89 -22.86
CA TYR A 408 -6.02 -0.85 -23.05
C TYR A 408 -6.52 0.49 -23.61
N GLY A 409 -5.99 1.62 -23.14
CA GLY A 409 -6.30 2.96 -23.67
C GLY A 409 -5.81 3.15 -25.11
N LEU A 410 -4.70 2.53 -25.48
CA LEU A 410 -4.15 2.61 -26.82
C LEU A 410 -5.00 1.81 -27.82
N SER A 411 -5.45 0.61 -27.42
CA SER A 411 -6.34 -0.24 -28.21
C SER A 411 -7.67 0.46 -28.52
N GLU A 412 -8.26 1.19 -27.57
CA GLU A 412 -9.44 2.03 -27.84
C GLU A 412 -9.11 3.27 -28.66
N ALA A 413 -7.99 3.97 -28.41
CA ALA A 413 -7.61 5.13 -29.21
C ALA A 413 -7.52 4.81 -30.71
N VAL A 414 -6.94 3.65 -31.07
CA VAL A 414 -6.87 3.21 -32.47
C VAL A 414 -8.25 2.91 -33.06
N ARG A 415 -9.19 2.37 -32.27
CA ARG A 415 -10.58 2.15 -32.71
C ARG A 415 -11.29 3.48 -32.95
N LEU A 416 -11.28 4.37 -31.95
CA LEU A 416 -11.91 5.69 -32.02
C LEU A 416 -11.35 6.52 -33.18
N LEU A 417 -10.03 6.46 -33.44
CA LEU A 417 -9.39 7.16 -34.56
C LEU A 417 -10.01 6.84 -35.93
N GLN A 418 -10.57 5.63 -36.13
CA GLN A 418 -11.27 5.26 -37.38
C GLN A 418 -12.67 5.87 -37.50
N GLU A 419 -13.27 6.30 -36.39
CA GLU A 419 -14.61 6.92 -36.34
C GLU A 419 -14.54 8.45 -36.32
N VAL A 420 -13.53 9.02 -35.65
CA VAL A 420 -13.45 10.48 -35.40
C VAL A 420 -12.54 11.25 -36.36
N GLU A 421 -11.62 10.56 -37.06
CA GLU A 421 -10.57 11.15 -37.93
C GLU A 421 -9.84 12.36 -37.31
N ARG A 422 -9.68 12.34 -35.99
CA ARG A 422 -9.17 13.43 -35.12
C ARG A 422 -8.27 12.84 -34.03
N PRO A 423 -7.23 13.56 -33.55
CA PRO A 423 -6.36 13.07 -32.49
C PRO A 423 -7.13 12.65 -31.23
N VAL A 424 -6.67 11.59 -30.55
CA VAL A 424 -7.30 11.05 -29.33
C VAL A 424 -6.32 11.20 -28.17
N LEU A 425 -6.69 12.00 -27.18
CA LEU A 425 -5.89 12.24 -25.99
C LEU A 425 -6.05 11.07 -25.01
N VAL A 426 -5.08 10.16 -24.98
CA VAL A 426 -4.98 9.12 -23.94
C VAL A 426 -4.22 9.69 -22.76
N VAL A 427 -4.70 9.51 -21.53
CA VAL A 427 -4.00 9.89 -20.31
C VAL A 427 -4.04 8.71 -19.36
N CYS A 428 -2.97 7.92 -19.33
CA CYS A 428 -2.69 7.10 -18.16
C CYS A 428 -2.45 8.03 -16.98
N GLY A 429 -2.95 7.72 -15.79
CA GLY A 429 -2.73 8.56 -14.62
C GLY A 429 -3.00 7.83 -13.32
N GLU A 430 -2.03 7.85 -12.41
CA GLU A 430 -2.15 7.16 -11.13
C GLU A 430 -1.62 8.00 -9.96
N LYS A 431 -2.32 7.94 -8.82
CA LYS A 431 -1.91 8.52 -7.53
C LYS A 431 -2.09 7.48 -6.42
N PHE A 432 -1.23 6.46 -6.44
CA PHE A 432 -1.36 5.34 -5.50
C PHE A 432 -1.16 5.75 -4.04
N SER A 433 -0.44 6.85 -3.75
CA SER A 433 -0.29 7.41 -2.40
C SER A 433 -1.59 7.49 -1.61
N ASP A 434 -2.69 7.80 -2.30
CA ASP A 434 -4.00 8.05 -1.69
C ASP A 434 -4.82 6.77 -1.50
N LYS A 435 -4.35 5.65 -2.07
CA LYS A 435 -4.91 4.31 -1.90
C LYS A 435 -4.10 3.42 -0.97
N ILE A 436 -2.84 3.79 -0.64
CA ILE A 436 -2.01 3.05 0.31
C ILE A 436 -2.32 3.50 1.74
N GLY A 437 -3.59 3.34 2.14
CA GLY A 437 -4.06 3.56 3.50
C GLY A 437 -3.85 2.35 4.41
N THR A 438 -3.77 2.62 5.72
CA THR A 438 -3.62 1.66 6.83
C THR A 438 -3.13 0.27 6.47
N VAL A 439 -1.80 0.12 6.54
CA VAL A 439 -1.09 -1.16 6.65
C VAL A 439 -1.17 -2.07 5.41
N ARG A 440 -0.44 -1.69 4.36
CA ARG A 440 0.05 -2.65 3.36
C ARG A 440 1.49 -2.34 2.95
N THR A 441 2.41 -3.12 3.47
CA THR A 441 3.87 -2.88 3.45
C THR A 441 4.47 -3.03 2.06
N SER A 442 4.09 -4.09 1.35
CA SER A 442 4.48 -4.35 -0.04
C SER A 442 3.98 -3.27 -1.01
N LEU A 443 2.89 -2.55 -0.67
CA LEU A 443 2.40 -1.44 -1.49
C LEU A 443 3.27 -0.19 -1.33
N LEU A 444 3.58 0.24 -0.10
CA LEU A 444 4.45 1.40 0.16
C LEU A 444 5.85 1.23 -0.44
N GLN A 445 6.39 0.00 -0.40
CA GLN A 445 7.68 -0.34 -0.99
C GLN A 445 7.67 -0.30 -2.52
N THR A 446 6.50 -0.38 -3.16
CA THR A 446 6.35 -0.56 -4.61
C THR A 446 5.86 0.70 -5.32
N TYR A 447 4.77 1.32 -4.87
CA TYR A 447 3.97 2.23 -5.71
C TYR A 447 4.32 3.74 -5.60
N ALA A 448 3.92 4.50 -6.62
CA ALA A 448 4.15 5.93 -6.81
C ALA A 448 3.08 6.59 -7.70
N SER A 449 3.30 7.85 -8.14
CA SER A 449 2.30 8.66 -8.88
C SER A 449 2.81 9.32 -10.18
N GLY A 450 1.97 9.41 -11.22
CA GLY A 450 2.24 10.18 -12.46
C GLY A 450 1.27 9.90 -13.65
N PRO A 451 1.24 10.72 -14.74
CA PRO A 451 0.50 10.45 -15.99
C PRO A 451 1.27 10.62 -17.36
N MET A 452 0.80 10.00 -18.48
CA MET A 452 1.22 10.19 -19.92
C MET A 452 0.40 9.35 -20.98
N SER A 453 0.62 9.51 -22.31
CA SER A 453 -0.23 9.14 -23.48
C SER A 453 0.34 8.17 -24.59
N GLU A 454 -0.56 7.59 -25.42
CA GLU A 454 -0.35 7.03 -26.82
C GLU A 454 0.55 5.75 -27.04
N VAL A 455 0.64 5.06 -28.22
CA VAL A 455 -0.29 4.07 -28.92
C VAL A 455 0.44 2.66 -28.97
N ASP A 456 -0.08 1.39 -28.93
CA ASP A 456 -1.24 0.58 -29.45
C ASP A 456 -1.56 -0.67 -28.51
N SER A 457 -2.57 -1.57 -28.69
CA SER A 457 -2.59 -2.87 -27.91
C SER A 457 -3.53 -4.08 -28.20
N ILE A 458 -3.11 -5.24 -27.61
CA ILE A 458 -3.88 -6.46 -27.26
C ILE A 458 -4.39 -6.46 -25.80
N ILE A 459 -5.41 -7.29 -25.47
CA ILE A 459 -6.15 -7.39 -24.19
C ILE A 459 -6.35 -8.86 -23.76
N TRP A 460 -6.02 -9.22 -22.50
CA TRP A 460 -6.27 -10.55 -21.91
C TRP A 460 -6.81 -10.51 -20.46
N PRO A 461 -8.06 -10.93 -20.21
CA PRO A 461 -8.53 -11.25 -18.86
C PRO A 461 -7.97 -12.60 -18.38
N ASN A 462 -8.06 -12.89 -17.08
CA ASN A 462 -7.72 -14.20 -16.53
C ASN A 462 -8.68 -14.63 -15.39
N PRO A 463 -9.51 -15.70 -15.57
CA PRO A 463 -10.46 -16.16 -14.54
C PRO A 463 -9.83 -17.06 -13.45
N ASP A 464 -8.56 -17.47 -13.60
CA ASP A 464 -7.89 -18.39 -12.66
C ASP A 464 -7.56 -17.74 -11.30
N PHE A 465 -7.61 -16.41 -11.22
CA PHE A 465 -7.46 -15.64 -9.99
C PHE A 465 -8.79 -14.99 -9.64
N ASP A 466 -9.10 -14.88 -8.36
CA ASP A 466 -10.25 -14.07 -7.95
C ASP A 466 -9.99 -12.57 -8.20
N ASN A 467 -11.05 -11.78 -8.32
CA ASN A 467 -10.94 -10.33 -8.51
C ASN A 467 -10.42 -9.61 -7.22
N ASN A 468 -9.92 -10.34 -6.22
CA ASN A 468 -9.38 -9.79 -4.97
C ASN A 468 -7.84 -9.90 -4.91
N ILE A 469 -7.14 -10.02 -6.06
CA ILE A 469 -5.67 -10.12 -6.16
C ILE A 469 -4.98 -9.14 -5.21
N THR A 470 -4.52 -9.68 -4.08
CA THR A 470 -3.60 -9.01 -3.18
C THR A 470 -2.24 -8.93 -3.84
N VAL A 471 -1.53 -7.82 -3.63
CA VAL A 471 -0.17 -7.63 -4.18
C VAL A 471 0.82 -8.44 -3.34
N TYR A 472 0.81 -9.74 -3.61
CA TYR A 472 1.61 -10.77 -2.96
C TYR A 472 2.40 -11.58 -4.01
N GLY A 473 3.58 -12.07 -3.59
CA GLY A 473 4.67 -12.41 -4.51
C GLY A 473 4.41 -13.58 -5.47
N PRO A 474 4.09 -14.79 -4.99
CA PRO A 474 4.02 -15.99 -5.83
C PRO A 474 2.95 -15.93 -6.92
N GLU A 475 1.75 -15.48 -6.57
CA GLU A 475 0.57 -15.39 -7.44
C GLU A 475 0.80 -14.37 -8.54
N VAL A 476 1.28 -13.17 -8.18
CA VAL A 476 1.64 -12.13 -9.13
C VAL A 476 2.82 -12.56 -10.00
N ARG A 477 3.87 -13.20 -9.46
CA ARG A 477 5.00 -13.72 -10.26
C ARG A 477 4.52 -14.77 -11.27
N ALA A 478 3.63 -15.68 -10.88
CA ALA A 478 3.05 -16.68 -11.78
C ALA A 478 2.22 -16.03 -12.89
N LEU A 479 1.42 -15.01 -12.56
CA LEU A 479 0.66 -14.23 -13.53
C LEU A 479 1.56 -13.51 -14.54
N VAL A 480 2.59 -12.79 -14.06
CA VAL A 480 3.56 -12.10 -14.93
C VAL A 480 4.33 -13.09 -15.79
N LYS A 481 4.72 -14.26 -15.26
CA LYS A 481 5.40 -15.30 -16.03
C LYS A 481 4.51 -15.88 -17.14
N ARG A 482 3.25 -16.18 -16.84
CA ARG A 482 2.27 -16.62 -17.87
C ARG A 482 2.10 -15.57 -18.95
N TYR A 483 1.82 -14.32 -18.56
CA TYR A 483 1.54 -13.26 -19.53
C TYR A 483 2.77 -12.93 -20.36
N LEU A 484 3.92 -12.58 -19.76
CA LEU A 484 5.11 -12.20 -20.51
C LEU A 484 5.61 -13.34 -21.41
N GLY A 485 5.50 -14.60 -20.97
CA GLY A 485 5.75 -15.78 -21.82
C GLY A 485 4.85 -15.80 -23.06
N GLN A 486 3.52 -15.73 -22.87
CA GLN A 486 2.56 -15.70 -23.98
C GLN A 486 2.82 -14.52 -24.94
N MET A 487 3.21 -13.34 -24.43
CA MET A 487 3.47 -12.17 -25.28
C MET A 487 4.68 -12.41 -26.19
N LEU A 488 5.76 -12.95 -25.62
CA LEU A 488 6.97 -13.27 -26.37
C LEU A 488 6.73 -14.40 -27.37
N ASP A 489 5.88 -15.37 -27.06
CA ASP A 489 5.50 -16.45 -27.98
C ASP A 489 4.60 -15.96 -29.13
N GLU A 490 3.70 -15.01 -28.89
CA GLU A 490 2.95 -14.33 -29.94
C GLU A 490 3.87 -13.49 -30.85
N LEU A 491 4.85 -12.75 -30.28
CA LEU A 491 5.85 -12.01 -31.06
C LEU A 491 6.82 -12.91 -31.85
N ARG A 492 7.06 -14.15 -31.40
CA ARG A 492 7.81 -15.18 -32.16
C ARG A 492 7.02 -15.75 -33.32
N ALA A 493 5.71 -15.90 -33.16
CA ALA A 493 4.82 -16.45 -34.19
C ALA A 493 4.47 -15.44 -35.30
N LEU A 494 4.57 -14.13 -35.01
CA LEU A 494 4.40 -13.07 -36.01
C LEU A 494 5.67 -12.90 -36.87
N PRO A 495 5.53 -12.66 -38.19
CA PRO A 495 6.67 -12.47 -39.09
C PRO A 495 7.38 -11.13 -38.85
N HIS A 496 8.64 -11.04 -39.28
CA HIS A 496 9.38 -9.78 -39.25
C HIS A 496 8.66 -8.69 -40.08
N PRO A 497 8.31 -7.53 -39.49
CA PRO A 497 7.44 -6.51 -40.09
C PRO A 497 8.06 -5.79 -41.27
N ASP A 498 9.39 -5.84 -41.40
CA ASP A 498 10.14 -5.30 -42.54
C ASP A 498 10.61 -6.42 -43.51
N GLY A 499 9.99 -7.60 -43.46
CA GLY A 499 10.08 -8.65 -44.51
C GLY A 499 11.26 -9.63 -44.44
N ALA A 500 12.07 -9.62 -43.38
CA ALA A 500 13.23 -10.51 -43.25
C ALA A 500 12.81 -12.00 -43.12
N ALA A 501 13.19 -12.82 -44.10
CA ALA A 501 12.81 -14.23 -44.17
C ALA A 501 13.39 -15.04 -42.99
N GLY A 502 12.54 -15.79 -42.29
CA GLY A 502 12.91 -16.61 -41.13
C GLY A 502 13.07 -15.85 -39.82
N ALA A 503 12.94 -14.51 -39.82
CA ALA A 503 12.92 -13.70 -38.60
C ALA A 503 11.48 -13.40 -38.15
N SER A 504 11.32 -13.18 -36.85
CA SER A 504 10.04 -12.87 -36.20
C SER A 504 9.88 -11.38 -35.89
N LEU A 505 8.69 -10.98 -35.42
CA LEU A 505 8.48 -9.63 -34.88
C LEU A 505 9.31 -9.38 -33.61
N LEU A 506 9.60 -10.41 -32.80
CA LEU A 506 10.45 -10.29 -31.60
C LEU A 506 11.91 -9.92 -31.94
N ASP A 507 12.42 -10.37 -33.08
CA ASP A 507 13.76 -10.02 -33.57
C ASP A 507 13.82 -8.57 -34.07
N ALA A 508 12.68 -8.02 -34.48
CA ALA A 508 12.52 -6.66 -34.99
C ALA A 508 12.42 -5.57 -33.90
N ILE A 509 12.34 -5.95 -32.62
CA ILE A 509 12.21 -5.03 -31.48
C ILE A 509 13.59 -4.48 -31.06
N ASP A 510 13.80 -3.18 -31.17
CA ASP A 510 15.03 -2.54 -30.67
C ASP A 510 15.06 -2.55 -29.12
N LEU A 511 13.94 -2.18 -28.46
CA LEU A 511 13.86 -1.97 -27.01
C LEU A 511 12.57 -2.54 -26.40
N ILE A 512 12.65 -3.01 -25.16
CA ILE A 512 11.51 -3.52 -24.38
C ILE A 512 11.33 -2.62 -23.15
N VAL A 513 10.15 -2.02 -23.02
CA VAL A 513 9.82 -1.12 -21.91
C VAL A 513 8.62 -1.71 -21.16
N PRO A 514 8.85 -2.63 -20.20
CA PRO A 514 7.79 -3.33 -19.50
C PRO A 514 7.11 -2.44 -18.45
N HIS A 515 5.92 -2.84 -18.02
CA HIS A 515 5.32 -2.29 -16.81
C HIS A 515 6.28 -2.45 -15.63
N GLN A 516 6.64 -1.30 -15.05
CA GLN A 516 7.61 -1.14 -13.96
C GLN A 516 7.02 -1.66 -12.63
N ALA A 517 6.79 -2.98 -12.53
CA ALA A 517 6.24 -3.63 -11.35
C ALA A 517 7.29 -3.81 -10.23
N ASN A 518 8.41 -4.42 -10.62
CA ASN A 518 9.54 -4.83 -9.80
C ASN A 518 10.65 -5.27 -10.77
N LYS A 519 11.80 -4.58 -10.80
CA LYS A 519 12.85 -4.85 -11.78
C LYS A 519 13.43 -6.25 -11.63
N THR A 520 13.78 -6.64 -10.41
CA THR A 520 14.38 -7.94 -10.09
C THR A 520 13.48 -9.10 -10.54
N MET A 521 12.16 -8.99 -10.35
CA MET A 521 11.20 -9.98 -10.82
C MET A 521 11.10 -10.03 -12.35
N VAL A 522 10.92 -8.88 -13.01
CA VAL A 522 10.69 -8.82 -14.47
C VAL A 522 11.94 -9.22 -15.25
N VAL A 523 13.14 -8.78 -14.83
CA VAL A 523 14.42 -9.20 -15.43
C VAL A 523 14.62 -10.71 -15.34
N ASN A 524 14.30 -11.32 -14.20
CA ASN A 524 14.43 -12.77 -14.04
C ASN A 524 13.44 -13.54 -14.93
N ILE A 525 12.17 -13.14 -14.99
CA ILE A 525 11.18 -13.76 -15.88
C ILE A 525 11.56 -13.57 -17.36
N ALA A 526 12.05 -12.40 -17.75
CA ALA A 526 12.52 -12.13 -19.10
C ALA A 526 13.70 -13.03 -19.50
N LYS A 527 14.69 -13.21 -18.61
CA LYS A 527 15.80 -14.17 -18.79
C LYS A 527 15.31 -15.61 -18.88
N GLU A 528 14.39 -16.02 -18.00
CA GLU A 528 13.73 -17.34 -18.05
C GLU A 528 13.01 -17.56 -19.41
N ALA A 529 12.54 -16.49 -20.06
CA ALA A 529 11.89 -16.50 -21.36
C ALA A 529 12.83 -16.21 -22.55
N GLY A 530 14.15 -16.19 -22.37
CA GLY A 530 15.14 -16.01 -23.43
C GLY A 530 15.34 -14.56 -23.92
N VAL A 531 14.89 -13.57 -23.15
CA VAL A 531 15.12 -12.14 -23.42
C VAL A 531 16.36 -11.66 -22.65
N ALA A 532 17.31 -11.11 -23.39
CA ALA A 532 18.53 -10.52 -22.86
C ALA A 532 18.21 -9.23 -22.05
N ALA A 533 18.88 -9.02 -20.92
CA ALA A 533 18.49 -7.99 -19.95
C ALA A 533 18.80 -6.56 -20.41
N GLU A 534 19.68 -6.43 -21.39
CA GLU A 534 20.20 -5.20 -21.98
C GLU A 534 19.18 -4.60 -22.96
N ARG A 535 18.21 -5.42 -23.42
CA ARG A 535 17.03 -4.98 -24.18
C ARG A 535 15.91 -4.43 -23.29
N LEU A 536 16.02 -4.49 -21.96
CA LEU A 536 14.99 -4.04 -21.02
C LEU A 536 15.33 -2.68 -20.42
N TYR A 537 14.49 -1.67 -20.65
CA TYR A 537 14.62 -0.39 -19.95
C TYR A 537 13.84 -0.36 -18.62
N PHE A 538 14.46 0.22 -17.60
CA PHE A 538 13.82 0.51 -16.31
C PHE A 538 14.25 1.89 -15.80
N ASN A 539 13.30 2.59 -15.18
CA ASN A 539 13.53 3.78 -14.36
C ASN A 539 12.93 3.66 -12.95
N ILE A 540 12.37 2.49 -12.61
CA ILE A 540 11.67 2.18 -11.36
C ILE A 540 12.50 2.53 -10.11
N GLU A 541 13.82 2.53 -10.21
CA GLU A 541 14.81 2.98 -9.22
C GLU A 541 14.44 4.35 -8.64
N ARG A 542 14.04 5.27 -9.53
CA ARG A 542 13.87 6.70 -9.25
C ARG A 542 12.42 7.15 -9.19
N VAL A 543 11.50 6.37 -9.77
CA VAL A 543 10.08 6.73 -9.86
C VAL A 543 9.15 5.79 -9.10
N GLY A 544 9.54 4.53 -8.87
CA GLY A 544 8.65 3.49 -8.34
C GLY A 544 7.61 2.97 -9.35
N ASN A 545 6.67 2.16 -8.88
CA ASN A 545 5.59 1.61 -9.71
C ASN A 545 4.42 2.61 -9.82
N THR A 546 4.27 3.25 -10.98
CA THR A 546 3.18 4.19 -11.29
C THR A 546 2.02 3.52 -12.05
N SER A 547 1.82 2.20 -11.88
CA SER A 547 0.72 1.40 -12.44
C SER A 547 0.52 1.61 -13.95
N SER A 548 -0.59 2.22 -14.41
CA SER A 548 -0.84 2.48 -15.83
C SER A 548 0.19 3.43 -16.43
N ALA A 549 0.71 4.37 -15.63
CA ALA A 549 1.72 5.34 -16.03
C ALA A 549 3.18 4.83 -15.94
N SER A 550 3.41 3.54 -15.61
CA SER A 550 4.76 2.97 -15.52
C SER A 550 5.51 2.95 -16.85
N ILE A 551 4.92 2.33 -17.89
CA ILE A 551 5.51 2.32 -19.24
C ILE A 551 5.55 3.75 -19.82
N PRO A 552 4.47 4.56 -19.70
CA PRO A 552 4.45 5.98 -20.05
C PRO A 552 5.67 6.78 -19.56
N ILE A 553 5.97 6.72 -18.26
CA ILE A 553 7.05 7.50 -17.66
C ILE A 553 8.43 6.91 -18.00
N ALA A 554 8.52 5.60 -18.20
CA ALA A 554 9.74 4.93 -18.64
C ALA A 554 10.13 5.29 -20.09
N LEU A 555 9.17 5.41 -21.02
CA LEU A 555 9.42 5.87 -22.39
C LEU A 555 9.99 7.29 -22.45
N HIS A 556 9.41 8.21 -21.66
CA HIS A 556 9.90 9.58 -21.53
C HIS A 556 11.33 9.65 -20.98
N ASP A 557 11.64 8.85 -19.95
CA ASP A 557 12.98 8.85 -19.36
C ASP A 557 14.02 8.21 -20.29
N ALA A 558 13.66 7.16 -21.04
CA ALA A 558 14.54 6.50 -21.99
C ALA A 558 15.02 7.43 -23.13
N VAL A 559 14.15 8.34 -23.63
CA VAL A 559 14.57 9.39 -24.56
C VAL A 559 15.48 10.41 -23.89
N ARG A 560 15.11 10.89 -22.68
CA ARG A 560 15.90 11.90 -21.96
C ARG A 560 17.28 11.43 -21.50
N GLU A 561 17.49 10.12 -21.42
CA GLU A 561 18.77 9.48 -21.11
C GLU A 561 19.57 9.08 -22.36
N GLY A 562 19.03 9.28 -23.57
CA GLY A 562 19.67 8.88 -24.82
C GLY A 562 19.64 7.36 -25.09
N VAL A 563 18.81 6.60 -24.39
CA VAL A 563 18.56 5.17 -24.69
C VAL A 563 17.66 5.01 -25.91
N ILE A 564 16.79 6.00 -26.15
CA ILE A 564 16.05 6.20 -27.41
C ILE A 564 16.60 7.48 -28.05
N ASP A 565 17.67 7.36 -28.84
CA ASP A 565 18.39 8.43 -29.53
C ASP A 565 17.90 8.67 -30.97
N ARG A 566 17.19 7.68 -31.52
CA ARG A 566 16.65 7.62 -32.89
C ARG A 566 15.29 6.90 -32.87
N PRO A 567 14.50 6.90 -33.96
CA PRO A 567 13.27 6.12 -34.03
C PRO A 567 13.50 4.62 -33.79
N LEU A 568 12.96 4.08 -32.71
CA LEU A 568 13.09 2.67 -32.30
C LEU A 568 11.74 1.94 -32.36
N ARG A 569 11.74 0.63 -32.66
CA ARG A 569 10.58 -0.25 -32.46
C ARG A 569 10.57 -0.77 -31.02
N VAL A 570 9.57 -0.38 -30.25
CA VAL A 570 9.47 -0.68 -28.82
C VAL A 570 8.35 -1.67 -28.53
N PHE A 571 8.64 -2.70 -27.73
CA PHE A 571 7.65 -3.61 -27.15
C PHE A 571 7.33 -3.17 -25.71
N ALA A 572 6.04 -2.96 -25.42
CA ALA A 572 5.56 -2.41 -24.17
C ALA A 572 4.51 -3.32 -23.50
N PRO A 573 4.95 -4.37 -22.75
CA PRO A 573 4.07 -5.31 -22.06
C PRO A 573 3.57 -4.78 -20.70
N GLY A 574 2.26 -4.72 -20.53
CA GLY A 574 1.55 -4.38 -19.29
C GLY A 574 0.80 -5.56 -18.68
N PHE A 575 0.80 -5.66 -17.35
CA PHE A 575 0.20 -6.76 -16.59
C PHE A 575 -0.12 -6.30 -15.17
N GLY A 576 -1.32 -6.64 -14.65
CA GLY A 576 -1.81 -6.09 -13.39
C GLY A 576 -3.00 -6.80 -12.74
N ALA A 577 -3.48 -6.21 -11.65
CA ALA A 577 -4.63 -6.69 -10.88
C ALA A 577 -5.91 -6.69 -11.71
N GLY A 578 -6.72 -7.75 -11.57
CA GLY A 578 -7.88 -8.02 -12.41
C GLY A 578 -8.29 -9.50 -12.33
N ALA A 579 -7.49 -10.46 -12.79
CA ALA A 579 -6.20 -10.29 -13.48
C ALA A 579 -6.34 -9.81 -14.94
N VAL A 580 -5.45 -8.90 -15.36
CA VAL A 580 -5.38 -8.39 -16.73
C VAL A 580 -3.95 -8.31 -17.26
N GLY A 581 -3.79 -8.54 -18.56
CA GLY A 581 -2.56 -8.33 -19.33
C GLY A 581 -2.86 -7.73 -20.71
N GLY A 582 -1.86 -7.11 -21.32
CA GLY A 582 -1.94 -6.55 -22.66
C GLY A 582 -0.61 -5.94 -23.08
N TYR A 583 -0.37 -5.74 -24.38
CA TYR A 583 0.90 -5.17 -24.83
C TYR A 583 0.76 -4.34 -26.10
N ALA A 584 1.67 -3.37 -26.25
CA ALA A 584 1.90 -2.60 -27.47
C ALA A 584 3.16 -3.09 -28.20
N VAL A 585 3.18 -2.95 -29.53
CA VAL A 585 4.42 -2.82 -30.30
C VAL A 585 4.30 -1.57 -31.16
N LEU A 586 5.13 -0.57 -30.87
CA LEU A 586 5.03 0.77 -31.43
C LEU A 586 6.36 1.23 -32.01
N ARG A 587 6.37 2.34 -32.78
CA ARG A 587 7.59 3.09 -33.07
C ARG A 587 7.60 4.34 -32.21
N VAL A 588 8.69 4.55 -31.47
CA VAL A 588 8.92 5.73 -30.65
C VAL A 588 9.98 6.56 -31.35
N ASP A 589 9.60 7.77 -31.77
CA ASP A 589 10.53 8.79 -32.26
C ASP A 589 10.93 9.68 -31.07
N PRO A 590 12.22 9.92 -30.78
CA PRO A 590 12.61 10.84 -29.72
C PRO A 590 12.05 12.25 -29.91
N ALA A 591 11.80 12.71 -31.14
CA ALA A 591 11.29 14.05 -31.43
C ALA A 591 9.89 14.32 -30.86
N VAL A 592 9.05 13.28 -30.66
CA VAL A 592 7.73 13.47 -30.01
C VAL A 592 7.80 13.44 -28.48
N VAL A 593 9.00 13.27 -27.91
CA VAL A 593 9.23 13.04 -26.47
C VAL A 593 10.18 14.07 -25.85
N ALA A 594 11.27 14.43 -26.56
CA ALA A 594 12.33 15.35 -26.13
C ALA A 594 11.84 16.78 -25.86
#